data_AF-A0A7H0JYF5-F1
#
_entry.id   AF-A0A7H0JYF5-F1
#
_cell.length_a   1.000
_cell.length_b   1.000
_cell.length_c   1.000
_cell.angle_alpha   90.00
_cell.angle_beta   90.00
_cell.angle_gamma   90.00
#
_symmetry.space_group_name_H-M   'P 1'
#
loop_
_entity.id
_entity.type
_entity.pdbx_description
1 polymer ?
#
loop_
_entity_poly.entity_id
_entity_poly.type
_entity_poly.pdbx_seq_one_letter_code
_entity_poly.pdbx_strand_id
1 'polypeptide(L)'
;MNLRRRLAACLGVIVVCAVLNIASPIVIAKQRTLVPGDYTMHFSGERSRTVTLTEAPKAMRARVEVDGEEVDSFLIDPSTAFPTRGRAGLGPLIPYNPERRTYPLHDPTTGNDAALDYLGPGNVRGLETYKYAATLSDGCTRTVDAERRTGRILDEVWDCPPEQWVLADDTKTAAVNAARNDIAWLRGLQVMAVLTRFIAAVAFIVGLVAYARRR
;
A
#
# COMPACT_ATOMS: atom_id res chain seq x y z
N MET A 1 14.30 -33.51 32.85
CA MET A 1 15.09 -32.63 31.95
C MET A 1 16.00 -31.75 32.79
N ASN A 2 17.33 -31.79 32.58
CA ASN A 2 18.31 -31.03 33.38
C ASN A 2 18.08 -29.51 33.27
N LEU A 3 18.33 -28.76 34.35
CA LEU A 3 18.12 -27.31 34.43
C LEU A 3 18.78 -26.55 33.28
N ARG A 4 20.02 -26.91 32.92
CA ARG A 4 20.74 -26.32 31.78
C ARG A 4 19.97 -26.49 30.46
N ARG A 5 19.36 -27.66 30.22
CA ARG A 5 18.53 -27.91 29.02
C ARG A 5 17.23 -27.10 29.05
N ARG A 6 16.61 -26.90 30.22
CA ARG A 6 15.42 -26.04 30.38
C ARG A 6 15.72 -24.57 30.07
N LEU A 7 16.80 -24.04 30.63
CA LEU A 7 17.22 -22.66 30.37
C LEU A 7 17.63 -22.45 28.90
N ALA A 8 18.35 -23.40 28.32
CA ALA A 8 18.71 -23.36 26.90
C ALA A 8 17.46 -23.37 25.98
N ALA A 9 16.45 -24.17 26.30
CA ALA A 9 15.19 -24.19 25.55
C ALA A 9 14.44 -22.85 25.67
N CYS A 10 14.34 -22.27 26.87
CA CYS A 10 13.71 -20.96 27.07
C CYS A 10 14.44 -19.86 26.30
N LEU A 11 15.78 -19.85 26.35
CA LEU A 11 16.61 -18.92 25.59
C LEU A 11 16.40 -19.09 24.08
N GLY A 12 16.37 -20.34 23.59
CA GLY A 12 16.10 -20.63 22.17
C GLY A 12 14.75 -20.06 21.70
N VAL A 13 13.69 -20.25 22.49
CA VAL A 13 12.36 -19.67 22.20
C VAL A 13 12.40 -18.15 22.14
N ILE A 14 13.06 -17.50 23.12
CA ILE A 14 13.20 -16.04 23.16
C ILE A 14 13.94 -15.53 21.92
N VAL A 15 15.05 -16.18 21.54
CA VAL A 15 15.84 -15.79 20.36
C VAL A 15 15.02 -15.93 19.07
N VAL A 16 14.30 -17.04 18.89
CA VAL A 16 13.43 -17.23 17.71
C VAL A 16 12.34 -16.16 17.66
N CYS A 17 11.68 -15.88 18.79
CA CYS A 17 10.67 -14.83 18.85
C CYS A 17 11.23 -13.44 18.53
N ALA A 18 12.46 -13.14 18.99
CA ALA A 18 13.15 -11.89 18.68
C ALA A 18 13.45 -11.76 17.18
N VAL A 19 13.96 -12.83 16.55
CA VAL A 19 14.22 -12.86 15.10
C VAL A 19 12.95 -12.61 14.30
N LEU A 20 11.83 -13.26 14.65
CA LEU A 20 10.54 -13.06 13.98
C LEU A 20 10.01 -11.62 14.12
N ASN A 21 10.20 -11.00 15.29
CA ASN A 21 9.83 -9.59 15.51
C ASN A 21 10.69 -8.63 14.68
N ILE A 22 11.96 -8.95 14.43
CA ILE A 22 12.85 -8.14 13.57
C ILE A 22 12.53 -8.34 12.09
N ALA A 23 12.20 -9.57 11.67
CA ALA A 23 11.89 -9.88 10.28
C ALA A 23 10.56 -9.26 9.80
N SER A 24 9.57 -9.16 10.68
CA SER A 24 8.21 -8.71 10.31
C SER A 24 8.18 -7.29 9.69
N PRO A 25 8.83 -6.25 10.26
CA PRO A 25 8.93 -4.94 9.63
C PRO A 25 9.59 -4.95 8.25
N ILE A 26 10.58 -5.82 8.02
CA ILE A 26 11.28 -5.93 6.72
C ILE A 26 10.32 -6.47 5.66
N VAL A 27 9.53 -7.49 6.00
CA VAL A 27 8.51 -8.05 5.11
C VAL A 27 7.46 -7.00 4.76
N ILE A 28 7.00 -6.23 5.76
CA ILE A 28 6.06 -5.13 5.54
C ILE A 28 6.67 -4.06 4.64
N ALA A 29 7.93 -3.68 4.85
CA ALA A 29 8.62 -2.72 4.00
C ALA A 29 8.71 -3.20 2.54
N LYS A 30 9.00 -4.50 2.33
CA LYS A 30 8.98 -5.08 0.98
C LYS A 30 7.60 -5.06 0.34
N GLN A 31 6.55 -5.39 1.10
CA GLN A 31 5.17 -5.35 0.60
C GLN A 31 4.73 -3.93 0.18
N ARG A 32 5.20 -2.91 0.91
CA ARG A 32 4.93 -1.49 0.59
C ARG A 32 5.64 -1.01 -0.66
N THR A 33 6.77 -1.63 -0.98
CA THR A 33 7.60 -1.17 -2.07
C THR A 33 6.92 -1.56 -3.38
N LEU A 34 6.60 -0.56 -4.19
CA LEU A 34 6.13 -0.77 -5.54
C LEU A 34 7.13 -1.68 -6.27
N VAL A 35 6.61 -2.59 -7.10
CA VAL A 35 7.43 -3.56 -7.85
C VAL A 35 7.45 -3.13 -9.31
N PRO A 36 8.57 -3.26 -10.03
CA PRO A 36 8.61 -3.06 -11.48
C PRO A 36 7.59 -3.94 -12.20
N GLY A 37 6.98 -3.41 -13.25
CA GLY A 37 5.96 -4.11 -14.03
C GLY A 37 4.86 -3.19 -14.53
N ASP A 38 3.91 -3.79 -15.23
CA ASP A 38 2.77 -3.10 -15.83
C ASP A 38 1.52 -3.26 -14.96
N TYR A 39 0.88 -2.14 -14.67
CA TYR A 39 -0.33 -2.07 -13.87
C TYR A 39 -1.44 -1.45 -14.70
N THR A 40 -2.27 -2.30 -15.29
CA THR A 40 -3.40 -1.88 -16.13
C THR A 40 -4.69 -1.86 -15.33
N MET A 41 -5.46 -0.77 -15.48
CA MET A 41 -6.83 -0.63 -15.01
C MET A 41 -7.74 -0.46 -16.21
N HIS A 42 -8.79 -1.29 -16.29
CA HIS A 42 -9.82 -1.15 -17.31
C HIS A 42 -11.01 -0.36 -16.77
N PHE A 43 -11.58 0.46 -17.64
CA PHE A 43 -12.77 1.27 -17.38
C PHE A 43 -13.88 0.86 -18.34
N SER A 44 -15.10 1.33 -18.09
CA SER A 44 -16.23 1.20 -18.99
C SER A 44 -15.92 1.79 -20.38
N GLY A 45 -16.42 1.15 -21.43
CA GLY A 45 -16.27 1.66 -22.81
C GLY A 45 -14.90 1.38 -23.44
N GLU A 46 -14.28 0.24 -23.12
CA GLU A 46 -12.97 -0.21 -23.64
C GLU A 46 -11.77 0.70 -23.31
N ARG A 47 -11.97 1.69 -22.43
CA ARG A 47 -10.94 2.58 -21.93
C ARG A 47 -10.00 1.84 -20.98
N SER A 48 -8.71 2.18 -21.01
CA SER A 48 -7.72 1.62 -20.11
C SER A 48 -6.65 2.62 -19.72
N ARG A 49 -6.11 2.46 -18.51
CA ARG A 49 -4.92 3.17 -18.06
C ARG A 49 -3.87 2.17 -17.62
N THR A 50 -2.69 2.25 -18.22
CA THR A 50 -1.53 1.42 -17.85
C THR A 50 -0.48 2.30 -17.18
N VAL A 51 0.02 1.85 -16.03
CA VAL A 51 1.18 2.44 -15.38
C VAL A 51 2.32 1.43 -15.46
N THR A 52 3.34 1.73 -16.25
CA THR A 52 4.56 0.92 -16.35
C THR A 52 5.59 1.45 -15.37
N LEU A 53 6.00 0.62 -14.41
CA LEU A 53 7.04 0.93 -13.44
C LEU A 53 8.35 0.25 -13.85
N THR A 54 9.40 1.04 -14.02
CA THR A 54 10.74 0.56 -14.35
C THR A 54 11.77 1.02 -13.32
N GLU A 55 12.77 0.18 -13.06
CA GLU A 55 13.81 0.51 -12.08
C GLU A 55 14.64 1.71 -12.53
N ALA A 56 14.93 2.61 -11.59
CA ALA A 56 15.86 3.71 -11.76
C ALA A 56 16.76 3.81 -10.52
N PRO A 57 17.94 4.47 -10.59
CA PRO A 57 18.81 4.63 -9.44
C PRO A 57 18.09 5.34 -8.28
N LYS A 58 17.80 4.61 -7.19
CA LYS A 58 17.11 5.09 -5.98
C LYS A 58 15.67 5.60 -6.22
N ALA A 59 15.05 5.24 -7.33
CA ALA A 59 13.70 5.65 -7.71
C ALA A 59 13.06 4.59 -8.62
N MET A 60 11.81 4.80 -9.03
CA MET A 60 11.24 4.13 -10.18
C MET A 60 10.73 5.14 -11.19
N ARG A 61 10.87 4.82 -12.47
CA ARG A 61 10.24 5.59 -13.53
C ARG A 61 8.84 5.03 -13.75
N ALA A 62 7.84 5.88 -13.53
CA ALA A 62 6.45 5.62 -13.84
C ALA A 62 6.14 6.25 -15.20
N ARG A 63 5.74 5.42 -16.15
CA ARG A 63 5.19 5.83 -17.45
C ARG A 63 3.71 5.56 -17.42
N VAL A 64 2.90 6.57 -17.74
CA VAL A 64 1.44 6.49 -17.69
C VAL A 64 0.92 6.54 -19.11
N GLU A 65 0.18 5.52 -19.49
CA GLU A 65 -0.49 5.43 -20.77
C GLU A 65 -2.00 5.38 -20.56
N VAL A 66 -2.75 6.11 -21.38
CA VAL A 66 -4.20 6.02 -21.47
C VAL A 66 -4.52 5.58 -22.90
N ASP A 67 -5.24 4.46 -23.02
CA ASP A 67 -5.59 3.85 -24.32
C ASP A 67 -4.38 3.62 -25.25
N GLY A 68 -3.22 3.33 -24.66
CA GLY A 68 -1.96 3.08 -25.36
C GLY A 68 -1.16 4.34 -25.75
N GLU A 69 -1.67 5.53 -25.44
CA GLU A 69 -0.94 6.79 -25.63
C GLU A 69 -0.28 7.22 -24.32
N GLU A 70 1.02 7.53 -24.36
CA GLU A 70 1.74 8.06 -23.21
C GLU A 70 1.28 9.48 -22.91
N VAL A 71 0.71 9.68 -21.72
CA VAL A 71 0.24 10.98 -21.25
C VAL A 71 1.16 11.60 -20.21
N ASP A 72 2.03 10.80 -19.58
CA ASP A 72 2.92 11.26 -18.52
C ASP A 72 4.09 10.29 -18.28
N SER A 73 5.25 10.82 -17.86
CA SER A 73 6.41 10.02 -17.45
C SER A 73 7.24 10.76 -16.39
N PHE A 74 7.39 10.18 -15.20
CA PHE A 74 8.08 10.82 -14.08
C PHE A 74 8.74 9.81 -13.14
N LEU A 75 9.61 10.29 -12.26
CA LEU A 75 10.26 9.46 -11.25
C LEU A 75 9.49 9.49 -9.93
N ILE A 76 9.26 8.33 -9.34
CA ILE A 76 8.61 8.14 -8.04
C ILE A 76 9.52 7.43 -7.04
N ASP A 77 9.32 7.71 -5.75
CA ASP A 77 9.89 6.93 -4.68
C ASP A 77 9.14 5.60 -4.58
N PRO A 78 9.83 4.45 -4.72
CA PRO A 78 9.18 3.15 -4.76
C PRO A 78 8.50 2.77 -3.44
N SER A 79 8.92 3.34 -2.32
CA SER A 79 8.39 3.02 -0.98
C SER A 79 7.18 3.87 -0.59
N THR A 80 7.00 5.03 -1.21
CA THR A 80 5.93 5.96 -0.86
C THR A 80 4.96 6.28 -2.01
N ALA A 81 5.33 5.95 -3.25
CA ALA A 81 4.67 6.35 -4.49
C ALA A 81 4.61 7.86 -4.75
N PHE A 82 5.26 8.70 -3.92
CA PHE A 82 5.39 10.12 -4.20
C PHE A 82 6.36 10.37 -5.34
N PRO A 83 6.14 11.41 -6.17
CA PRO A 83 7.15 11.91 -7.08
C PRO A 83 8.45 12.24 -6.36
N THR A 84 9.57 11.98 -7.01
CA THR A 84 10.89 12.44 -6.57
C THR A 84 11.15 13.88 -7.04
N ARG A 85 12.35 14.41 -6.80
CA ARG A 85 12.69 15.82 -7.10
C ARG A 85 12.33 16.20 -8.54
N GLY A 86 11.68 17.36 -8.68
CA GLY A 86 11.27 17.93 -9.96
C GLY A 86 9.76 17.97 -10.18
N ARG A 87 8.97 17.34 -9.30
CA ARG A 87 7.50 17.36 -9.37
C ARG A 87 6.90 17.24 -7.97
N ALA A 88 5.82 17.98 -7.71
CA ALA A 88 5.07 17.88 -6.47
C ALA A 88 3.82 17.00 -6.64
N GLY A 89 3.07 17.20 -7.74
CA GLY A 89 1.85 16.45 -8.05
C GLY A 89 2.04 14.96 -8.24
N LEU A 90 1.20 14.17 -7.56
CA LEU A 90 1.02 12.74 -7.80
C LEU A 90 0.68 12.48 -9.27
N GLY A 91 0.99 11.29 -9.77
CA GLY A 91 0.35 10.79 -10.99
C GLY A 91 -0.91 9.98 -10.64
N PRO A 92 -1.18 8.87 -11.36
CA PRO A 92 -2.37 8.07 -11.12
C PRO A 92 -2.31 7.26 -9.82
N LEU A 93 -1.14 7.02 -9.24
CA LEU A 93 -1.00 6.22 -8.00
C LEU A 93 -1.31 7.04 -6.75
N ILE A 94 -1.88 6.38 -5.74
CA ILE A 94 -2.10 6.95 -4.40
C ILE A 94 -1.01 6.44 -3.45
N PRO A 95 -0.45 7.30 -2.57
CA PRO A 95 0.55 6.89 -1.60
C PRO A 95 0.10 5.74 -0.69
N TYR A 96 1.06 4.89 -0.30
CA TYR A 96 0.80 3.86 0.70
C TYR A 96 0.37 4.49 2.03
N ASN A 97 -0.65 3.91 2.67
CA ASN A 97 -1.28 4.47 3.88
C ASN A 97 -1.70 5.93 3.67
N PRO A 98 -2.63 6.19 2.73
CA PRO A 98 -3.04 7.54 2.40
C PRO A 98 -3.66 8.23 3.62
N GLU A 99 -3.57 9.55 3.65
CA GLU A 99 -3.93 10.40 4.79
C GLU A 99 -5.15 11.25 4.48
N ARG A 100 -5.81 11.74 5.53
CA ARG A 100 -6.99 12.60 5.42
C ARG A 100 -6.60 14.04 5.11
N ARG A 101 -5.95 14.25 3.97
CA ARG A 101 -5.48 15.55 3.49
C ARG A 101 -5.58 15.64 1.98
N THR A 102 -5.48 16.86 1.48
CA THR A 102 -5.31 17.14 0.06
C THR A 102 -3.91 16.74 -0.40
N TYR A 103 -3.84 16.11 -1.57
CA TYR A 103 -2.61 15.86 -2.29
C TYR A 103 -2.55 16.72 -3.54
N PRO A 104 -1.37 17.18 -3.97
CA PRO A 104 -1.23 17.71 -5.32
C PRO A 104 -1.38 16.53 -6.30
N LEU A 105 -2.19 16.68 -7.34
CA LEU A 105 -2.31 15.76 -8.46
C LEU A 105 -1.85 16.50 -9.71
N HIS A 106 -0.89 15.94 -10.43
CA HIS A 106 -0.41 16.56 -11.65
C HIS A 106 -1.48 16.49 -12.74
N ASP A 107 -1.70 17.64 -13.37
CA ASP A 107 -2.53 17.78 -14.54
C ASP A 107 -1.63 17.78 -15.79
N PRO A 108 -1.65 16.71 -16.60
CA PRO A 108 -0.79 16.60 -17.78
C PRO A 108 -1.15 17.63 -18.86
N THR A 109 -2.38 18.16 -18.86
CA THR A 109 -2.86 19.11 -19.88
C THR A 109 -2.22 20.48 -19.72
N THR A 110 -2.00 20.92 -18.48
CA THR A 110 -1.39 22.24 -18.19
C THR A 110 0.01 22.15 -17.61
N GLY A 111 0.44 20.97 -17.16
CA GLY A 111 1.67 20.77 -16.41
C GLY A 111 1.63 21.30 -14.98
N ASN A 112 0.50 21.84 -14.52
CA ASN A 112 0.30 22.34 -13.16
C ASN A 112 -0.28 21.24 -12.26
N ASP A 113 -0.32 21.50 -10.95
CA ASP A 113 -0.93 20.57 -9.99
C ASP A 113 -2.35 21.02 -9.63
N ALA A 114 -3.32 20.11 -9.75
CA ALA A 114 -4.67 20.22 -9.23
C ALA A 114 -4.74 19.69 -7.77
N ALA A 115 -5.74 20.14 -7.02
CA ALA A 115 -5.99 19.65 -5.67
C ALA A 115 -6.77 18.33 -5.72
N LEU A 116 -6.14 17.25 -5.25
CA LEU A 116 -6.80 15.98 -4.98
C LEU A 116 -7.27 15.97 -3.52
N ASP A 117 -8.47 16.49 -3.32
CA ASP A 117 -9.05 16.74 -2.01
C ASP A 117 -9.63 15.48 -1.38
N TYR A 118 -9.40 15.31 -0.09
CA TYR A 118 -10.04 14.26 0.70
C TYR A 118 -11.51 14.60 0.95
N LEU A 119 -12.41 13.75 0.44
CA LEU A 119 -13.85 13.93 0.57
C LEU A 119 -14.44 13.24 1.80
N GLY A 120 -13.78 12.21 2.32
CA GLY A 120 -14.28 11.46 3.46
C GLY A 120 -13.96 9.97 3.44
N PRO A 121 -14.41 9.22 4.47
CA PRO A 121 -14.32 7.78 4.46
C PRO A 121 -15.30 7.19 3.44
N GLY A 122 -14.90 6.09 2.81
CA GLY A 122 -15.73 5.32 1.88
C GLY A 122 -15.74 3.83 2.23
N ASN A 123 -16.49 3.07 1.45
CA ASN A 123 -16.49 1.62 1.51
C ASN A 123 -16.62 1.03 0.11
N VAL A 124 -15.70 0.13 -0.25
CA VAL A 124 -15.79 -0.62 -1.49
C VAL A 124 -15.77 -2.11 -1.15
N ARG A 125 -16.92 -2.77 -1.36
CA ARG A 125 -17.10 -4.23 -1.15
C ARG A 125 -16.61 -4.71 0.22
N GLY A 126 -16.93 -3.95 1.27
CA GLY A 126 -16.58 -4.25 2.66
C GLY A 126 -15.16 -3.83 3.07
N LEU A 127 -14.37 -3.22 2.19
CA LEU A 127 -13.09 -2.60 2.54
C LEU A 127 -13.30 -1.10 2.80
N GLU A 128 -12.74 -0.63 3.91
CA GLU A 128 -12.73 0.80 4.23
C GLU A 128 -11.77 1.56 3.31
N THR A 129 -12.26 2.66 2.72
CA THR A 129 -11.50 3.51 1.81
C THR A 129 -11.43 4.94 2.31
N TYR A 130 -10.50 5.71 1.75
CA TYR A 130 -10.55 7.16 1.71
C TYR A 130 -10.89 7.59 0.30
N LYS A 131 -11.92 8.43 0.18
CA LYS A 131 -12.36 8.99 -1.09
C LYS A 131 -11.66 10.32 -1.33
N TYR A 132 -11.15 10.48 -2.54
CA TYR A 132 -10.53 11.71 -3.01
C TYR A 132 -11.15 12.16 -4.33
N ALA A 133 -11.18 13.46 -4.59
CA ALA A 133 -11.54 13.98 -5.91
C ALA A 133 -10.65 15.15 -6.33
N ALA A 134 -10.38 15.23 -7.63
CA ALA A 134 -9.68 16.35 -8.26
C ALA A 134 -10.40 16.72 -9.55
N THR A 135 -10.63 18.01 -9.75
CA THR A 135 -11.04 18.55 -11.05
C THR A 135 -9.81 19.06 -11.79
N LEU A 136 -9.59 18.56 -12.99
CA LEU A 136 -8.49 18.96 -13.87
C LEU A 136 -8.89 20.13 -14.76
N SER A 137 -7.90 20.76 -15.39
CA SER A 137 -8.08 21.95 -16.24
C SER A 137 -8.89 21.71 -17.51
N ASP A 138 -8.95 20.46 -17.98
CA ASP A 138 -9.77 20.02 -19.11
C ASP A 138 -11.26 19.84 -18.76
N GLY A 139 -11.62 20.06 -17.48
CA GLY A 139 -12.98 19.90 -16.98
C GLY A 139 -13.30 18.47 -16.52
N CYS A 140 -12.38 17.53 -16.68
CA CYS A 140 -12.54 16.18 -16.14
C CYS A 140 -12.41 16.17 -14.61
N THR A 141 -13.30 15.45 -13.94
CA THR A 141 -13.20 15.21 -12.50
C THR A 141 -12.86 13.75 -12.24
N ARG A 142 -11.69 13.53 -11.63
CA ARG A 142 -11.24 12.23 -11.16
C ARG A 142 -11.70 12.03 -9.72
N THR A 143 -12.46 10.97 -9.47
CA THR A 143 -12.83 10.51 -8.12
C THR A 143 -12.23 9.14 -7.87
N VAL A 144 -11.55 8.95 -6.73
CA VAL A 144 -10.84 7.70 -6.39
C VAL A 144 -11.22 7.26 -4.98
N ASP A 145 -11.52 5.98 -4.82
CA ASP A 145 -11.60 5.30 -3.52
C ASP A 145 -10.32 4.46 -3.31
N ALA A 146 -9.44 4.93 -2.42
CA ALA A 146 -8.20 4.24 -2.09
C ALA A 146 -8.33 3.48 -0.75
N GLU A 147 -7.87 2.23 -0.70
CA GLU A 147 -7.85 1.44 0.53
C GLU A 147 -6.91 2.08 1.57
N ARG A 148 -7.40 2.22 2.80
CA ARG A 148 -6.77 3.05 3.84
C ARG A 148 -5.38 2.59 4.28
N ARG A 149 -5.06 1.29 4.20
CA ARG A 149 -3.78 0.76 4.67
C ARG A 149 -2.73 0.65 3.57
N THR A 150 -3.15 0.44 2.33
CA THR A 150 -2.30 0.08 1.20
C THR A 150 -2.22 1.18 0.15
N GLY A 151 -3.17 2.11 0.11
CA GLY A 151 -3.28 3.11 -0.95
C GLY A 151 -3.79 2.54 -2.28
N ARG A 152 -4.12 1.23 -2.34
CA ARG A 152 -4.63 0.61 -3.57
C ARG A 152 -5.95 1.23 -3.96
N ILE A 153 -6.07 1.67 -5.22
CA ILE A 153 -7.32 2.14 -5.80
C ILE A 153 -8.27 0.95 -5.95
N LEU A 154 -9.43 1.03 -5.33
CA LEU A 154 -10.49 0.00 -5.38
C LEU A 154 -11.66 0.42 -6.26
N ASP A 155 -11.90 1.72 -6.37
CA ASP A 155 -12.86 2.31 -7.27
C ASP A 155 -12.30 3.60 -7.84
N GLU A 156 -12.67 3.89 -9.08
CA GLU A 156 -12.28 5.11 -9.75
C GLU A 156 -13.31 5.49 -10.79
N VAL A 157 -13.63 6.78 -10.83
CA VAL A 157 -14.54 7.38 -11.78
C VAL A 157 -13.88 8.62 -12.36
N TRP A 158 -13.89 8.72 -13.68
CA TRP A 158 -13.57 9.93 -14.42
C TRP A 158 -14.86 10.46 -15.01
N ASP A 159 -15.29 11.63 -14.55
CA ASP A 159 -16.42 12.37 -15.11
C ASP A 159 -15.87 13.44 -16.06
N CYS A 160 -15.95 13.18 -17.36
CA CYS A 160 -15.37 13.98 -18.44
C CYS A 160 -16.47 14.34 -19.45
N PRO A 161 -17.34 15.33 -19.15
CA PRO A 161 -18.55 15.57 -19.91
C PRO A 161 -18.31 15.69 -21.44
N PRO A 162 -19.11 14.99 -22.27
CA PRO A 162 -20.32 14.25 -21.93
C PRO A 162 -20.07 12.79 -21.50
N GLU A 163 -18.83 12.33 -21.45
CA GLU A 163 -18.48 10.94 -21.15
C GLU A 163 -18.20 10.72 -19.66
N GLN A 164 -18.41 9.49 -19.21
CA GLN A 164 -17.98 9.04 -17.89
C GLN A 164 -17.30 7.69 -18.02
N TRP A 165 -16.11 7.55 -17.42
CA TRP A 165 -15.35 6.32 -17.39
C TRP A 165 -15.32 5.79 -15.96
N VAL A 166 -15.99 4.67 -15.73
CA VAL A 166 -16.10 4.02 -14.42
C VAL A 166 -15.21 2.79 -14.42
N LEU A 167 -14.47 2.53 -13.34
CA LEU A 167 -13.62 1.36 -13.21
C LEU A 167 -14.44 0.08 -13.45
N ALA A 168 -13.98 -0.76 -14.37
CA ALA A 168 -14.67 -1.98 -14.77
C ALA A 168 -14.80 -2.97 -13.59
N ASP A 169 -15.90 -3.72 -13.55
CA ASP A 169 -16.25 -4.55 -12.38
C ASP A 169 -15.25 -5.68 -12.12
N ASP A 170 -14.66 -6.23 -13.18
CA ASP A 170 -13.59 -7.24 -13.13
C ASP A 170 -12.30 -6.65 -12.53
N THR A 171 -11.90 -5.45 -12.97
CA THR A 171 -10.76 -4.71 -12.44
C THR A 171 -10.97 -4.36 -10.98
N LYS A 172 -12.17 -3.88 -10.62
CA LYS A 172 -12.59 -3.62 -9.23
C LYS A 172 -12.52 -4.91 -8.40
N THR A 173 -13.00 -6.03 -8.93
CA THR A 173 -12.95 -7.33 -8.25
C THR A 173 -11.50 -7.77 -7.98
N ALA A 174 -10.63 -7.68 -8.98
CA ALA A 174 -9.22 -8.01 -8.86
C ALA A 174 -8.52 -7.11 -7.83
N ALA A 175 -8.76 -5.80 -7.87
CA ALA A 175 -8.19 -4.84 -6.93
C ALA A 175 -8.64 -5.12 -5.48
N VAL A 176 -9.93 -5.40 -5.26
CA VAL A 176 -10.46 -5.76 -3.94
C VAL A 176 -9.87 -7.07 -3.43
N ASN A 177 -9.73 -8.08 -4.28
CA ASN A 177 -9.13 -9.36 -3.88
C ASN A 177 -7.65 -9.19 -3.51
N ALA A 178 -6.89 -8.43 -4.30
CA ALA A 178 -5.51 -8.08 -3.99
C ALA A 178 -5.40 -7.34 -2.65
N ALA A 179 -6.24 -6.32 -2.43
CA ALA A 179 -6.26 -5.58 -1.16
C ALA A 179 -6.62 -6.47 0.04
N ARG A 180 -7.57 -7.40 -0.10
CA ARG A 180 -7.90 -8.36 0.97
C ARG A 180 -6.70 -9.24 1.34
N ASN A 181 -5.98 -9.74 0.34
CA ASN A 181 -4.78 -10.54 0.57
C ASN A 181 -3.69 -9.70 1.26
N ASP A 182 -3.48 -8.48 0.79
CA ASP A 182 -2.50 -7.57 1.37
C ASP A 182 -2.82 -7.26 2.85
N ILE A 183 -4.09 -6.97 3.15
CA ILE A 183 -4.56 -6.70 4.52
C ILE A 183 -4.48 -7.96 5.39
N ALA A 184 -4.85 -9.13 4.86
CA ALA A 184 -4.76 -10.40 5.59
C ALA A 184 -3.31 -10.69 6.00
N TRP A 185 -2.36 -10.44 5.09
CA TRP A 185 -0.93 -10.57 5.38
C TRP A 185 -0.47 -9.58 6.46
N LEU A 186 -0.84 -8.31 6.35
CA LEU A 186 -0.53 -7.29 7.37
C LEU A 186 -1.08 -7.67 8.75
N ARG A 187 -2.34 -8.14 8.80
CA ARG A 187 -2.96 -8.64 10.04
C ARG A 187 -2.24 -9.86 10.58
N GLY A 188 -1.88 -10.82 9.72
CA GLY A 188 -1.12 -12.00 10.09
C GLY A 188 0.21 -11.65 10.75
N LEU A 189 0.96 -10.71 10.15
CA LEU A 189 2.22 -10.22 10.72
C LEU A 189 2.01 -9.48 12.05
N GLN A 190 0.95 -8.69 12.18
CA GLN A 190 0.61 -8.03 13.45
C GLN A 190 0.30 -9.04 14.55
N VAL A 191 -0.54 -10.03 14.26
CA VAL A 191 -0.90 -11.10 15.21
C VAL A 191 0.34 -11.91 15.59
N MET A 192 1.18 -12.29 14.62
CA MET A 192 2.44 -12.97 14.86
C MET A 192 3.38 -12.16 15.77
N ALA A 193 3.49 -10.85 15.55
CA ALA A 193 4.30 -9.98 16.41
C ALA A 193 3.77 -9.97 17.85
N VAL A 194 2.45 -9.92 18.07
CA VAL A 194 1.87 -9.99 19.42
C VAL A 194 2.12 -11.37 20.06
N LEU A 195 1.85 -12.45 19.34
CA LEU A 195 2.00 -13.82 19.85
C LEU A 195 3.46 -14.13 20.22
N THR A 196 4.41 -13.76 19.37
CA THR A 196 5.84 -13.99 19.64
C THR A 196 6.33 -13.20 20.85
N ARG A 197 5.84 -11.97 21.06
CA ARG A 197 6.15 -11.19 22.28
C ARG A 197 5.58 -11.86 23.53
N PHE A 198 4.33 -12.34 23.46
CA PHE A 198 3.69 -13.05 24.56
C PHE A 198 4.44 -14.34 24.91
N ILE A 199 4.76 -15.17 23.92
CA ILE A 199 5.50 -16.42 24.10
C ILE A 199 6.90 -16.14 24.68
N ALA A 200 7.60 -15.11 24.19
CA ALA A 200 8.90 -14.72 24.73
C ALA A 200 8.80 -14.31 26.21
N ALA A 201 7.77 -13.54 26.60
CA ALA A 201 7.54 -13.14 27.98
C ALA A 201 7.27 -14.36 28.89
N VAL A 202 6.42 -15.30 28.44
CA VAL A 202 6.16 -16.55 29.17
C VAL A 202 7.43 -17.37 29.32
N ALA A 203 8.20 -17.55 28.24
CA ALA A 203 9.46 -18.28 28.27
C ALA A 203 10.49 -17.65 29.22
N PHE A 204 10.53 -16.31 29.26
CA PHE A 204 11.37 -15.56 30.19
C PHE A 204 10.97 -15.78 31.65
N ILE A 205 9.67 -15.69 31.97
CA ILE A 205 9.14 -15.94 33.32
C ILE A 205 9.43 -17.39 33.75
N VAL A 206 9.17 -18.38 32.89
CA VAL A 206 9.45 -19.79 33.16
C VAL A 206 10.94 -20.01 33.41
N GLY A 207 11.81 -19.38 32.62
CA GLY A 207 13.26 -19.40 32.82
C GLY A 207 13.67 -18.83 34.19
N LEU A 208 13.11 -17.68 34.57
CA LEU A 208 13.35 -17.05 35.88
C LEU A 208 12.88 -17.94 37.04
N VAL A 209 11.68 -18.51 36.95
CA VAL A 209 11.15 -19.42 37.99
C VAL A 209 12.01 -20.67 38.10
N ALA A 210 12.42 -21.27 36.98
CA ALA A 210 13.31 -22.44 36.99
C ALA A 210 14.68 -22.13 37.60
N TYR A 211 15.20 -20.91 37.37
CA TYR A 211 16.44 -20.44 37.99
C TYR A 211 16.27 -20.16 39.50
N ALA A 212 15.16 -19.56 39.90
CA ALA A 212 14.87 -19.25 41.31
C ALA A 212 14.69 -20.51 42.16
N ARG A 213 13.97 -21.52 41.63
CA ARG A 213 13.76 -22.84 42.27
C ARG A 213 15.01 -23.73 42.33
N ARG A 214 16.16 -23.25 41.85
CA ARG A 214 17.46 -23.93 42.00
C ARG A 214 18.12 -23.64 43.35
N ARG A 215 17.71 -22.57 44.04
CA ARG A 215 18.02 -22.38 45.47
C ARG A 215 17.12 -23.28 46.29
#